data_AF-A0A238H184-F1
#
_entry.id   AF-A0A238H184-F1
#
_cell.length_a   1.000
_cell.length_b   1.000
_cell.length_c   1.000
_cell.angle_alpha   90.00
_cell.angle_beta   90.00
_cell.angle_gamma   90.00
#
_symmetry.space_group_name_H-M   'P 1'
#
loop_
_entity.id
_entity.type
_entity.pdbx_description
1 polymer ?
#
loop_
_entity_poly.entity_id
_entity_poly.type
_entity_poly.pdbx_seq_one_letter_code
_entity_poly.pdbx_strand_id
1 'polypeptide(L)'
;MADTRSSSEIARLSGVSQPTVSRLRLSNGRRLRRSASFNKLCSFYGVEPRQRRPAGRLAASYNELLRDAIVDAWDGSEEHGRALLGVIEGLKALSGKPG
;
A
#
# COMPACT_ATOMS: atom_id res chain seq x y z
N MET A 1 -21.49 7.76 5.73
CA MET A 1 -22.88 7.45 5.33
C MET A 1 -23.12 5.97 5.63
N ALA A 2 -24.14 5.61 6.41
CA ALA A 2 -24.42 4.22 6.73
C ALA A 2 -25.15 3.56 5.54
N ASP A 3 -24.71 2.37 5.12
CA ASP A 3 -25.38 1.63 4.05
C ASP A 3 -26.79 1.20 4.51
N THR A 4 -27.82 1.60 3.76
CA THR A 4 -29.25 1.35 4.02
C THR A 4 -29.74 -0.02 3.53
N ARG A 5 -28.95 -0.73 2.71
CA ARG A 5 -29.32 -2.05 2.17
C ARG A 5 -29.47 -3.10 3.26
N SER A 6 -30.31 -4.10 3.02
CA SER A 6 -30.47 -5.21 3.98
C SER A 6 -29.17 -6.04 4.10
N SER A 7 -28.97 -6.72 5.23
CA SER A 7 -27.76 -7.54 5.42
C SER A 7 -27.70 -8.73 4.46
N SER A 8 -28.85 -9.27 4.04
CA SER A 8 -28.96 -10.32 3.03
C SER A 8 -28.62 -9.82 1.63
N GLU A 9 -29.02 -8.60 1.30
CA GLU A 9 -28.68 -7.96 0.03
C GLU A 9 -27.18 -7.67 -0.08
N ILE A 10 -26.56 -7.11 0.96
CA ILE A 10 -25.10 -6.90 1.00
C ILE A 10 -24.36 -8.24 0.90
N ALA A 11 -24.83 -9.28 1.58
CA ALA A 11 -24.23 -10.61 1.51
C ALA A 11 -24.22 -11.16 0.09
N ARG A 12 -25.36 -11.06 -0.61
CA ARG A 12 -25.51 -11.50 -2.00
C ARG A 12 -24.59 -10.71 -2.94
N LEU A 13 -24.51 -9.39 -2.78
CA LEU A 13 -23.72 -8.54 -3.67
C LEU A 13 -22.19 -8.63 -3.41
N SER A 14 -21.78 -8.82 -2.16
CA SER A 14 -20.36 -8.87 -1.77
C SER A 14 -19.76 -10.28 -1.74
N GLY A 15 -20.58 -11.33 -1.90
CA GLY A 15 -20.13 -12.72 -1.87
C GLY A 15 -19.61 -13.18 -0.51
N VAL A 16 -20.17 -12.63 0.56
CA VAL A 16 -19.91 -13.02 1.96
C VAL A 16 -21.22 -13.47 2.62
N SER A 17 -21.15 -14.23 3.72
CA SER A 17 -22.37 -14.72 4.38
C SER A 17 -23.11 -13.60 5.14
N GLN A 18 -24.45 -13.66 5.16
CA GLN A 18 -25.28 -12.71 5.91
C GLN A 18 -24.91 -12.63 7.41
N PRO A 19 -24.60 -13.73 8.12
CA PRO A 19 -24.14 -13.66 9.51
C PRO A 19 -22.85 -12.86 9.69
N THR A 20 -21.97 -12.84 8.69
CA THR A 20 -20.75 -12.01 8.70
C THR A 20 -21.08 -10.53 8.56
N VAL A 21 -21.99 -10.17 7.65
CA VAL A 21 -22.45 -8.78 7.48
C VAL A 21 -23.15 -8.28 8.75
N SER A 22 -24.02 -9.10 9.35
CA SER A 22 -24.73 -8.77 10.60
C SER A 22 -23.77 -8.50 11.76
N ARG A 23 -22.81 -9.42 12.00
CA ARG A 23 -21.78 -9.25 13.04
C ARG A 23 -20.92 -8.01 12.83
N LEU A 24 -20.58 -7.69 11.57
CA LEU A 24 -19.80 -6.51 11.21
C LEU A 24 -20.56 -5.20 11.49
N ARG A 25 -21.85 -5.16 11.20
CA ARG A 25 -22.71 -3.99 11.49
C ARG A 25 -22.86 -3.78 13.00
N LEU A 26 -23.12 -4.86 13.74
CA LEU A 26 -23.27 -4.80 15.20
C LEU A 26 -21.99 -4.39 15.93
N SER A 27 -20.81 -4.66 15.36
CA SER A 27 -19.55 -4.30 15.98
C SER A 27 -19.16 -2.82 15.83
N ASN A 28 -19.91 -2.02 15.06
CA ASN A 28 -19.62 -0.59 14.82
C ASN A 28 -18.15 -0.31 14.47
N GLY A 29 -17.50 -1.21 13.73
CA GLY A 29 -16.08 -1.06 13.37
C GLY A 29 -15.08 -1.39 14.49
N ARG A 30 -15.53 -1.64 15.73
CA ARG A 30 -14.66 -2.04 16.84
C ARG A 30 -14.29 -3.53 16.73
N ARG A 31 -12.99 -3.84 16.87
CA ARG A 31 -12.43 -5.21 16.93
C ARG A 31 -12.60 -6.07 15.68
N LEU A 32 -12.53 -5.48 14.50
CA LEU A 32 -12.57 -6.24 13.25
C LEU A 32 -11.20 -6.83 12.90
N ARG A 33 -11.04 -8.13 13.16
CA ARG A 33 -9.91 -8.89 12.63
C ARG A 33 -10.03 -8.95 11.10
N ARG A 34 -8.95 -8.58 10.40
CA ARG A 34 -8.88 -8.66 8.93
C ARG A 34 -8.94 -10.12 8.49
N SER A 35 -10.13 -10.52 8.04
CA SER A 35 -10.43 -11.82 7.45
C SER A 35 -10.67 -11.69 5.95
N ALA A 36 -10.71 -12.80 5.22
CA ALA A 36 -11.08 -12.81 3.81
C ALA A 36 -12.44 -12.12 3.57
N SER A 37 -13.41 -12.35 4.45
CA SER A 37 -14.73 -11.72 4.36
C SER A 37 -14.68 -10.21 4.65
N PHE A 38 -13.81 -9.77 5.55
CA PHE A 38 -13.57 -8.33 5.78
C PHE A 38 -12.98 -7.68 4.52
N ASN A 39 -11.99 -8.30 3.89
CA ASN A 39 -11.38 -7.78 2.68
C ASN A 39 -12.38 -7.71 1.51
N LYS A 40 -13.21 -8.75 1.33
CA LYS A 40 -14.29 -8.74 0.33
C LYS A 40 -15.28 -7.59 0.53
N LEU A 41 -15.67 -7.33 1.78
CA LEU A 41 -16.54 -6.20 2.11
C LEU A 41 -15.85 -4.86 1.88
N CYS A 42 -14.57 -4.73 2.23
CA CYS A 42 -13.78 -3.55 1.90
C CYS A 42 -13.77 -3.26 0.39
N SER A 43 -13.42 -4.26 -0.44
CA SER A 43 -13.46 -4.14 -1.91
C SER A 43 -14.87 -3.82 -2.43
N PHE A 44 -15.91 -4.43 -1.87
CA PHE A 44 -17.31 -4.14 -2.22
C PHE A 44 -17.71 -2.68 -1.99
N TYR A 45 -17.17 -2.04 -0.94
CA TYR A 45 -17.40 -0.63 -0.65
C TYR A 45 -16.36 0.32 -1.29
N GLY A 46 -15.47 -0.18 -2.15
CA GLY A 46 -14.37 0.61 -2.71
C GLY A 46 -13.37 1.12 -1.66
N VAL A 47 -13.41 0.55 -0.44
CA VAL A 47 -12.44 0.81 0.60
C VAL A 47 -11.30 -0.14 0.33
N GLU A 48 -10.18 0.34 -0.18
CA GLU A 48 -8.98 -0.49 -0.21
C GLU A 48 -8.68 -0.92 1.22
N PRO A 49 -8.80 -2.22 1.57
CA PRO A 49 -8.42 -2.67 2.90
C PRO A 49 -6.98 -2.20 3.00
N ARG A 50 -6.66 -1.40 4.03
CA ARG A 50 -5.30 -0.93 4.30
C ARG A 50 -4.42 -2.14 4.60
N GLN A 51 -4.20 -3.02 3.63
CA GLN A 51 -3.27 -4.14 3.66
C GLN A 51 -2.08 -3.59 4.37
N ARG A 52 -1.67 -4.29 5.44
CA ARG A 52 -0.46 -3.99 6.20
C ARG A 52 0.54 -3.48 5.18
N ARG A 53 0.81 -2.15 5.16
CA ARG A 53 1.53 -1.51 4.04
C ARG A 53 2.76 -2.39 3.86
N PRO A 54 2.94 -3.09 2.73
CA PRO A 54 4.23 -3.68 2.50
C PRO A 54 5.17 -2.48 2.58
N ALA A 55 6.24 -2.57 3.35
CA ALA A 55 7.28 -1.54 3.36
C ALA A 55 7.68 -1.13 1.92
N GLY A 56 7.42 -2.01 0.94
CA GLY A 56 7.47 -1.79 -0.50
C GLY A 56 6.62 -0.67 -1.12
N ARG A 57 5.50 -0.16 -0.58
CA ARG A 57 4.77 0.96 -1.25
C ARG A 57 5.37 2.33 -0.93
N LEU A 58 5.88 2.52 0.29
CA LEU A 58 6.71 3.68 0.63
C LEU A 58 8.07 3.58 -0.05
N ALA A 59 8.66 2.39 -0.12
CA ALA A 59 9.87 2.16 -0.89
C ALA A 59 9.64 2.34 -2.40
N ALA A 60 8.49 1.93 -2.95
CA ALA A 60 8.14 2.17 -4.35
C ALA A 60 7.95 3.65 -4.63
N SER A 61 7.19 4.38 -3.79
CA SER A 61 7.06 5.83 -3.95
C SER A 61 8.39 6.56 -3.75
N TYR A 62 9.24 6.06 -2.85
CA TYR A 62 10.57 6.63 -2.64
C TYR A 62 11.51 6.33 -3.81
N ASN A 63 11.43 5.13 -4.39
CA ASN A 63 12.17 4.75 -5.58
C ASN A 63 11.70 5.54 -6.80
N GLU A 64 10.40 5.84 -6.90
CA GLU A 64 9.83 6.73 -7.92
C GLU A 64 10.38 8.16 -7.74
N LEU A 65 10.33 8.70 -6.52
CA LEU A 65 10.90 10.03 -6.23
C LEU A 65 12.41 10.11 -6.52
N LEU A 66 13.17 9.08 -6.16
CA LEU A 66 14.60 9.01 -6.46
C LEU A 66 14.85 8.95 -7.97
N ARG A 67 14.06 8.13 -8.68
CA ARG A 67 14.16 8.03 -10.14
C ARG A 67 13.84 9.36 -10.80
N ASP A 68 12.78 10.03 -10.38
CA ASP A 68 12.36 11.32 -10.93
C ASP A 68 13.42 12.39 -10.67
N ALA A 69 14.00 12.43 -9.47
CA ALA A 69 15.09 13.34 -9.15
C ALA A 69 16.36 13.08 -9.99
N ILE A 70 16.69 11.81 -10.26
CA ILE A 70 17.81 11.46 -11.15
C ILE A 70 17.49 11.91 -12.59
N VAL A 71 16.27 11.66 -13.07
CA VAL A 71 15.86 12.04 -14.43
C VAL A 71 15.85 13.58 -14.60
N ASP A 72 15.43 14.32 -13.58
CA ASP A 72 15.42 15.79 -13.58
C ASP A 72 16.84 16.39 -13.58
N ALA A 73 17.77 15.78 -12.84
CA ALA A 73 19.15 16.26 -12.74
C ALA A 73 20.08 15.74 -13.85
N TRP A 74 19.69 14.69 -14.59
CA TRP A 74 20.52 14.08 -15.62
C TRP A 74 20.41 14.82 -16.95
N ASP A 75 21.51 15.44 -17.37
CA ASP A 75 21.58 16.23 -18.61
C ASP A 75 22.10 15.43 -19.83
N GLY A 76 22.49 14.17 -19.64
CA GLY A 76 23.06 13.33 -20.70
C GLY A 76 24.59 13.31 -20.74
N SER A 77 25.26 14.15 -19.96
CA SER A 77 26.72 14.30 -20.00
C SER A 77 27.46 13.13 -19.33
N GLU A 78 28.69 12.88 -19.81
CA GLU A 78 29.60 11.92 -19.18
C GLU A 78 30.01 12.36 -17.76
N GLU A 79 30.08 13.66 -17.54
CA GLU A 79 30.42 14.27 -16.25
C GLU A 79 29.35 13.98 -15.19
N HIS A 80 28.06 14.15 -15.51
CA HIS A 80 26.95 13.75 -14.62
C HIS A 80 26.92 12.24 -14.38
N GLY A 81 27.21 11.44 -15.41
CA GLY A 81 27.32 9.99 -15.28
C GLY A 81 28.41 9.54 -14.31
N ARG A 82 29.60 10.15 -14.39
CA ARG A 82 30.72 9.86 -13.46
C ARG A 82 30.41 10.30 -12.03
N ALA A 83 29.75 11.44 -11.85
CA ALA A 83 29.33 11.94 -10.55
C ALA A 83 28.32 11.00 -9.86
N LEU A 84 27.28 10.55 -10.58
CA LEU A 84 26.28 9.62 -10.05
C LEU A 84 26.88 8.25 -9.72
N LEU A 85 27.79 7.76 -10.56
CA LEU A 85 28.54 6.53 -10.29
C LEU A 85 29.31 6.63 -8.97
N GLY A 86 30.03 7.74 -8.75
CA GLY A 86 30.79 7.98 -7.52
C GLY A 86 29.90 8.02 -6.27
N VAL A 87 28.70 8.60 -6.35
CA VAL A 87 27.74 8.60 -5.24
C VAL A 87 27.26 7.18 -4.92
N ILE A 88 26.92 6.38 -5.92
CA ILE A 88 26.44 5.00 -5.74
C ILE A 88 27.54 4.12 -5.11
N GLU A 89 28.79 4.26 -5.57
CA GLU A 89 29.93 3.54 -5.02
C GLU A 89 30.24 3.97 -3.57
N GLY A 90 30.16 5.28 -3.27
CA GLY A 90 30.31 5.81 -1.92
C GLY A 90 29.26 5.25 -0.95
N LEU A 91 27.99 5.18 -1.38
CA LEU A 91 26.91 4.58 -0.59
C LEU A 91 27.15 3.08 -0.34
N LYS A 92 27.65 2.35 -1.34
CA LYS A 92 27.98 0.92 -1.22
C LYS A 92 29.10 0.70 -0.19
N ALA A 93 30.10 1.57 -0.15
CA ALA A 93 31.20 1.50 0.82
C ALA A 93 30.73 1.75 2.26
N LEU A 94 29.77 2.66 2.46
CA LEU A 94 29.19 2.96 3.78
C LEU A 94 28.35 1.79 4.32
N SER A 95 27.65 1.06 3.45
CA SER A 95 26.88 -0.13 3.84
C SER A 95 27.75 -1.31 4.29
N GLY A 96 29.05 -1.32 3.99
CA GLY A 96 29.99 -2.39 4.33
C GLY A 96 30.78 -2.18 5.63
N LYS A 97 30.63 -1.04 6.31
CA LYS A 97 31.34 -0.73 7.56
C LYS A 97 30.43 -1.06 8.75
N PRO A 98 30.74 -2.08 9.58
CA PRO A 98 30.04 -2.25 10.86
C PRO A 98 30.41 -1.06 11.75
N GLY A 99 29.39 -0.44 12.34
CA GLY A 99 29.54 0.54 13.40
C GLY A 99 29.98 -0.09 14.71
#